data_AF-A0A1I7Z3F4-F1
#
_entry.id   AF-A0A1I7Z3F4-F1
#
_cell.length_a   1.000
_cell.length_b   1.000
_cell.length_c   1.000
_cell.angle_alpha   90.00
_cell.angle_beta   90.00
_cell.angle_gamma   90.00
#
_symmetry.space_group_name_H-M   'P 1'
#
loop_
_entity.id
_entity.type
_entity.pdbx_description
1 polymer ?
#
loop_
_entity_poly.entity_id
_entity_poly.type
_entity_poly.pdbx_seq_one_letter_code
_entity_poly.pdbx_strand_id
1 'polypeptide(L)'
;MRNRKTHLPLATFFLVLSFLSLEAIVPPKGSCWTDRIIAFSGNAQSASCNTTRRCVNETLLLERAKKECGQPIANHTLRESCGYKHYFSIDYTCCAPFKCKSFPVLCGLYGDAHLPEK
;
A
#
# COMPACT_ATOMS: atom_id res chain seq x y z
N MET A 1 29.19 -24.36 -41.89
CA MET A 1 27.85 -24.59 -41.30
C MET A 1 27.88 -24.08 -39.87
N ARG A 2 27.12 -23.01 -39.56
CA ARG A 2 27.13 -22.32 -38.25
C ARG A 2 26.15 -23.05 -37.32
N ASN A 3 26.69 -23.73 -36.31
CA ASN A 3 25.95 -24.56 -35.38
C ASN A 3 25.12 -23.69 -34.42
N ARG A 4 23.89 -23.32 -34.85
CA ARG A 4 22.92 -22.54 -34.06
C ARG A 4 22.03 -23.48 -33.23
N LYS A 5 22.56 -24.17 -32.22
CA LYS A 5 21.73 -25.04 -31.35
C LYS A 5 22.27 -25.13 -29.92
N THR A 6 22.51 -24.01 -29.24
CA THR A 6 22.87 -24.06 -27.80
C THR A 6 22.47 -22.84 -26.98
N HIS A 7 22.06 -21.72 -27.58
CA HIS A 7 21.68 -20.51 -26.82
C HIS A 7 20.20 -20.43 -26.45
N LEU A 8 19.34 -21.13 -27.20
CA LEU A 8 17.89 -21.19 -26.94
C LEU A 8 17.52 -21.83 -25.59
N PRO A 9 18.14 -22.96 -25.15
CA PRO A 9 17.80 -23.57 -23.87
C PRO A 9 18.28 -22.73 -22.68
N LEU A 10 19.38 -21.97 -22.84
CA LEU A 10 19.92 -21.12 -21.77
C LEU A 10 19.00 -19.92 -21.51
N ALA A 11 18.55 -19.24 -22.56
CA ALA A 11 17.66 -18.10 -22.46
C ALA A 11 16.28 -18.49 -21.88
N THR A 12 15.76 -19.65 -22.27
CA THR A 12 14.52 -20.19 -21.70
C THR A 12 14.68 -20.58 -20.23
N PHE A 13 15.84 -21.12 -19.84
CA PHE A 13 16.15 -21.41 -18.44
C PHE A 13 16.17 -20.14 -17.57
N PHE A 14 16.81 -19.06 -18.03
CA PHE A 14 16.80 -17.76 -17.33
C PHE A 14 15.40 -17.15 -17.23
N LEU A 15 14.59 -17.24 -18.28
CA LEU A 15 13.19 -16.78 -18.23
C LEU A 15 12.38 -17.58 -17.21
N VAL A 16 12.47 -18.91 -17.22
CA VAL A 16 11.75 -19.78 -16.27
C VAL A 16 12.19 -19.54 -14.82
N LEU A 17 13.49 -19.33 -14.56
CA LEU A 17 14.00 -18.93 -13.25
C LEU A 17 13.48 -17.56 -12.79
N SER A 18 13.28 -16.63 -13.72
CA SER A 18 12.71 -15.31 -13.42
C SER A 18 11.23 -15.40 -13.04
N PHE A 19 10.47 -16.33 -13.65
CA PHE A 19 9.09 -16.62 -13.27
C PHE A 19 8.98 -17.38 -11.94
N LEU A 20 9.91 -18.29 -11.63
CA LEU A 20 9.94 -19.01 -10.35
C LEU A 20 10.38 -18.12 -9.17
N SER A 21 11.13 -17.05 -9.44
CA SER A 21 11.50 -16.03 -8.45
C SER A 21 10.37 -15.03 -8.19
N LEU A 22 9.29 -15.09 -8.97
CA LEU A 22 8.04 -14.38 -8.69
C LEU A 22 7.25 -15.18 -7.64
N GLU A 23 7.85 -15.41 -6.47
CA GLU A 23 7.02 -15.67 -5.31
C GLU A 23 6.12 -14.44 -5.18
N ALA A 24 4.81 -14.65 -5.23
CA ALA A 24 3.87 -13.67 -4.71
C ALA A 24 4.39 -13.36 -3.31
N ILE A 25 4.92 -12.16 -3.10
CA ILE A 25 5.33 -11.65 -1.80
C ILE A 25 4.04 -11.45 -1.01
N VAL A 26 3.40 -12.57 -0.65
CA VAL A 26 2.43 -12.64 0.41
C VAL A 26 3.30 -12.52 1.64
N PRO A 27 3.21 -11.42 2.41
CA PRO A 27 3.91 -11.39 3.68
C PRO A 27 3.57 -12.65 4.46
N PRO A 28 4.51 -13.18 5.23
CA PRO A 28 4.15 -14.13 6.27
C PRO A 28 2.97 -13.57 7.06
N LYS A 29 1.90 -14.37 7.21
CA LYS A 29 0.76 -14.04 8.07
C LYS A 29 1.32 -13.65 9.45
N GLY A 30 1.28 -12.36 9.81
CA GLY A 30 1.75 -11.91 11.12
C GLY A 30 2.32 -10.50 11.25
N SER A 31 2.70 -9.80 10.18
CA SER A 31 3.27 -8.44 10.34
C SER A 31 2.22 -7.34 10.19
N CYS A 32 1.20 -7.33 11.05
CA CYS A 32 0.32 -6.17 11.11
C CYS A 32 1.11 -4.97 11.64
N TRP A 33 0.87 -3.80 11.06
CA TRP A 33 1.47 -2.55 11.50
C TRP A 33 0.38 -1.53 11.79
N THR A 34 0.68 -0.62 12.72
CA THR A 34 -0.19 0.48 13.09
C THR A 34 0.37 1.79 12.56
N ASP A 35 -0.51 2.69 12.15
CA ASP A 35 -0.12 4.03 11.73
C ASP A 35 -1.23 5.04 12.01
N ARG A 36 -0.90 6.32 11.85
CA ARG A 36 -1.81 7.44 12.02
C ARG A 36 -1.80 8.34 10.80
N ILE A 37 -2.99 8.62 10.28
CA ILE A 37 -3.19 9.70 9.31
C ILE A 37 -3.78 10.90 10.04
N ILE A 38 -3.11 12.05 9.91
CA ILE A 38 -3.62 13.34 10.34
C ILE A 38 -3.98 14.13 9.08
N ALA A 39 -5.18 14.69 9.04
CA ALA A 39 -5.63 15.52 7.94
C ALA A 39 -5.02 16.92 8.06
N PHE A 40 -4.29 17.31 7.02
CA PHE A 40 -3.72 18.64 6.87
C PHE A 40 -4.10 19.24 5.51
N SER A 41 -3.92 20.56 5.41
CA SER A 41 -3.90 21.30 4.16
C SER A 41 -2.78 22.31 4.13
N GLY A 42 -2.43 22.77 2.93
CA GLY A 42 -1.30 23.67 2.72
C GLY A 42 -0.13 22.93 2.09
N ASN A 43 1.03 23.58 2.05
CA ASN A 43 2.20 23.04 1.37
C ASN A 43 3.25 22.61 2.39
N ALA A 44 3.37 21.29 2.59
CA ALA A 44 4.39 20.71 3.47
C ALA A 44 5.82 20.82 2.91
N GLN A 45 5.96 21.13 1.61
CA GLN A 45 7.24 21.30 0.92
C GLN A 45 7.64 22.77 0.77
N SER A 46 6.86 23.73 1.29
CA SER A 46 7.30 25.12 1.35
C SER A 46 8.35 25.29 2.45
N ALA A 47 9.31 26.20 2.25
CA ALA A 47 10.32 26.55 3.26
C ALA A 47 9.71 26.99 4.61
N SER A 48 8.44 27.42 4.60
CA SER A 48 7.68 27.83 5.77
C SER A 48 6.84 26.72 6.43
N CYS A 49 6.83 25.49 5.90
CA CYS A 49 5.97 24.38 6.36
C CYS A 49 4.54 24.85 6.70
N ASN A 50 3.92 25.61 5.80
CA ASN A 50 2.59 26.18 6.03
C ASN A 50 1.53 25.07 5.89
N THR A 51 1.31 24.34 6.97
CA THR A 51 0.33 23.27 7.06
C THR A 51 -0.64 23.53 8.19
N THR A 52 -1.94 23.49 7.88
CA THR A 52 -3.02 23.66 8.85
C THR A 52 -3.73 22.32 9.00
N ARG A 53 -3.97 21.89 10.25
CA ARG A 53 -4.83 20.72 10.52
C ARG A 53 -6.22 20.96 9.96
N ARG A 54 -6.83 19.93 9.37
CA ARG A 54 -8.18 20.00 8.80
C ARG A 54 -9.13 19.03 9.47
N CYS A 55 -10.32 19.54 9.77
CA CYS A 55 -11.47 18.74 10.13
C CYS A 55 -12.04 18.13 8.85
N VAL A 56 -12.03 16.80 8.72
CA VAL A 56 -12.47 16.11 7.51
C VAL A 56 -13.45 14.99 7.84
N ASN A 57 -14.22 14.57 6.84
CA ASN A 57 -15.18 13.48 6.99
C ASN A 57 -14.48 12.15 7.29
N GLU A 58 -15.10 11.32 8.14
CA GLU A 58 -14.59 10.00 8.52
C GLU A 58 -14.29 9.11 7.30
N THR A 59 -15.13 9.16 6.27
CA THR A 59 -14.96 8.35 5.05
C THR A 59 -13.67 8.71 4.32
N LEU A 60 -13.27 9.99 4.33
CA LEU A 60 -12.04 10.43 3.69
C LEU A 60 -10.80 9.87 4.40
N LEU A 61 -10.83 9.79 5.72
CA LEU A 61 -9.74 9.22 6.52
C LEU A 61 -9.63 7.71 6.30
N LEU A 62 -10.77 7.02 6.25
CA LEU A 62 -10.84 5.57 5.98
C LEU A 62 -10.30 5.23 4.58
N GLU A 63 -10.71 5.97 3.54
CA GLU A 63 -10.22 5.75 2.18
C GLU A 63 -8.71 5.99 2.06
N ARG A 64 -8.17 6.99 2.77
CA ARG A 64 -6.72 7.21 2.81
C ARG A 64 -5.98 6.07 3.50
N ALA A 65 -6.50 5.58 4.63
CA ALA A 65 -5.92 4.45 5.35
C ALA A 65 -5.94 3.17 4.52
N LYS A 66 -7.07 2.89 3.86
CA LYS A 66 -7.23 1.77 2.91
C LYS A 66 -6.25 1.88 1.75
N LYS A 67 -6.11 3.06 1.15
CA LYS A 67 -5.15 3.31 0.07
C LYS A 67 -3.70 3.07 0.50
N GLU A 68 -3.35 3.44 1.74
CA GLU A 68 -2.01 3.21 2.28
C GLU A 68 -1.77 1.74 2.61
N CYS A 69 -2.81 1.01 3.01
CA CYS A 69 -2.77 -0.42 3.29
C CYS A 69 -2.75 -1.28 2.01
N GLY A 70 -3.33 -0.79 0.90
CA GLY A 70 -3.50 -1.55 -0.35
C GLY A 70 -4.60 -2.62 -0.28
N GLN A 71 -5.22 -2.76 0.89
CA GLN A 71 -6.28 -3.71 1.21
C GLN A 71 -7.17 -3.13 2.33
N PRO A 72 -8.29 -3.76 2.70
CA PRO A 72 -9.09 -3.34 3.85
C PRO A 72 -8.27 -3.28 5.14
N ILE A 73 -8.45 -2.22 5.93
CA ILE A 73 -7.80 -2.08 7.24
C ILE A 73 -8.41 -3.05 8.25
N ALA A 74 -7.60 -3.61 9.14
CA ALA A 74 -8.03 -4.60 10.13
C ALA A 74 -8.77 -3.96 11.31
N ASN A 75 -8.30 -2.80 11.76
CA ASN A 75 -8.92 -2.03 12.85
C ASN A 75 -8.64 -0.54 12.68
N HIS A 76 -9.49 0.32 13.24
CA HIS A 76 -9.26 1.76 13.27
C HIS A 76 -9.92 2.45 14.46
N THR A 77 -9.42 3.63 14.78
CA THR A 77 -9.99 4.53 15.78
C THR A 77 -9.90 5.96 15.26
N LEU A 78 -11.05 6.61 15.14
CA LEU A 78 -11.13 8.03 14.77
C LEU A 78 -10.77 8.88 15.99
N ARG A 79 -9.97 9.93 15.76
CA ARG A 79 -9.39 10.75 16.82
C ARG A 79 -9.70 12.22 16.60
N GLU A 80 -9.93 12.91 17.71
CA GLU A 80 -10.19 14.35 17.77
C GLU A 80 -11.40 14.74 16.89
N SER A 81 -12.60 14.38 17.38
CA SER A 81 -13.84 14.78 16.72
C SER A 81 -13.99 16.29 16.72
N CYS A 82 -14.40 16.83 15.59
CA CYS A 82 -14.58 18.26 15.35
C CYS A 82 -15.95 18.59 14.73
N GLY A 83 -16.83 17.59 14.66
CA GLY A 83 -18.18 17.72 14.13
C GLY A 83 -18.82 16.35 13.91
N TYR A 84 -20.09 16.34 13.54
CA TYR A 84 -20.81 15.10 13.23
C TYR A 84 -20.11 14.36 12.07
N LYS A 85 -19.59 13.15 12.34
CA LYS A 85 -18.80 12.34 11.40
C LYS A 85 -17.55 13.03 10.84
N HIS A 86 -16.99 14.00 11.56
CA HIS A 86 -15.77 14.69 11.17
C HIS A 86 -14.70 14.62 12.26
N TYR A 87 -13.46 14.40 11.82
CA TYR A 87 -12.31 14.13 12.67
C TYR A 87 -11.04 14.73 12.08
N PHE A 88 -10.04 14.98 12.92
CA PHE A 88 -8.72 15.44 12.47
C PHE A 88 -7.77 14.29 12.12
N SER A 89 -7.97 13.11 12.72
CA SER A 89 -7.07 11.99 12.47
C SER A 89 -7.71 10.62 12.65
N ILE A 90 -7.03 9.59 12.15
CA ILE A 90 -7.38 8.18 12.28
C ILE A 90 -6.13 7.40 12.67
N ASP A 91 -6.23 6.60 13.74
CA ASP A 91 -5.31 5.50 14.04
C ASP A 91 -5.84 4.26 13.32
N TYR A 92 -5.00 3.49 12.64
CA TYR A 92 -5.43 2.29 11.95
C TYR A 92 -4.38 1.19 12.00
N THR A 93 -4.84 -0.05 11.89
CA THR A 93 -4.02 -1.25 11.80
C THR A 93 -4.20 -1.87 10.43
N CYS A 94 -3.09 -2.19 9.77
CA CYS A 94 -3.08 -2.84 8.47
C CYS A 94 -2.26 -4.13 8.57
N CYS A 95 -2.81 -5.24 8.05
CA CYS A 95 -2.13 -6.53 8.03
C CYS A 95 -1.58 -6.81 6.63
N ALA A 96 -0.63 -5.96 6.22
CA ALA A 96 0.02 -5.98 4.91
C ALA A 96 1.55 -6.05 5.10
N PRO A 97 2.29 -6.53 4.09
CA PRO A 97 3.75 -6.68 4.18
C PRO A 97 4.46 -5.33 4.34
N PHE A 98 3.93 -4.30 3.69
CA PHE A 98 4.52 -2.98 3.56
C PHE A 98 3.43 -1.92 3.38
N LYS A 99 3.80 -0.65 3.60
CA LYS A 99 2.95 0.51 3.30
C LYS A 99 2.99 0.79 1.80
N CYS A 100 1.85 0.97 1.14
CA CYS A 100 1.79 1.20 -0.31
C CYS A 100 2.49 2.47 -0.78
N LYS A 101 2.57 3.50 0.07
CA LYS A 101 3.32 4.72 -0.24
C LYS A 101 4.82 4.45 -0.43
N SER A 102 5.37 3.48 0.29
CA SER A 102 6.79 3.12 0.22
C SER A 102 7.11 2.22 -0.98
N PHE A 103 6.13 1.44 -1.45
CA PHE A 103 6.31 0.48 -2.55
C PHE A 103 5.10 0.47 -3.51
N PRO A 104 4.96 1.48 -4.39
CA PRO A 104 3.79 1.62 -5.25
C PRO A 104 3.64 0.49 -6.29
N VAL A 105 4.75 -0.03 -6.82
CA VAL A 105 4.74 -1.15 -7.79
C VAL A 105 4.23 -2.44 -7.14
N LEU A 106 4.65 -2.72 -5.90
CA LEU A 106 4.25 -3.92 -5.19
C LEU A 106 2.78 -3.89 -4.75
N CYS A 107 2.24 -2.70 -4.43
CA CYS A 107 0.81 -2.59 -4.09
C CYS A 107 -0.13 -2.74 -5.28
N GLY A 108 0.27 -2.35 -6.49
CA GLY A 108 -0.51 -2.64 -7.70
C GLY A 108 -0.72 -4.15 -7.87
N LEU A 109 0.37 -4.92 -7.74
CA LEU A 109 0.35 -6.38 -7.85
C LEU A 109 -0.40 -7.06 -6.70
N TYR A 110 -0.36 -6.49 -5.48
CA TYR A 110 -1.05 -7.04 -4.31
C TYR A 110 -2.56 -6.80 -4.34
N GLY A 111 -3.00 -5.64 -4.86
CA GLY A 111 -4.42 -5.33 -5.02
C GLY A 111 -5.14 -6.24 -6.02
N ASP A 112 -4.44 -6.66 -7.08
CA ASP A 112 -4.96 -7.59 -8.10
C ASP A 112 -5.04 -9.04 -7.58
N ALA A 113 -4.20 -9.43 -6.62
CA ALA A 113 -4.18 -10.77 -6.04
C ALA A 113 -5.21 -11.01 -4.90
N HIS A 114 -5.92 -9.96 -4.45
CA HIS A 114 -6.90 -10.02 -3.36
C HIS A 114 -8.26 -9.40 -3.72
N LEU A 115 -8.55 -9.26 -5.01
CA LEU A 115 -9.94 -9.16 -5.47
C LEU A 115 -10.60 -10.53 -5.24
N PRO A 116 -11.65 -10.64 -4.42
CA PRO A 116 -12.40 -11.87 -4.33
C PRO A 116 -12.99 -12.15 -5.71
N GLU A 117 -12.59 -13.27 -6.32
CA GLU A 117 -13.40 -13.86 -7.40
C GLU A 117 -14.81 -14.08 -6.83
N LYS A 118 -15.79 -13.52 -7.53
CA LYS A 118 -17.20 -13.59 -7.21
C LYS A 118 -17.77 -14.94 -7.63
#